data_AF-A0A7J6SQQ3-F1
#
_entry.id   AF-A0A7J6SQQ3-F1
#
_cell.length_a   1.000
_cell.length_b   1.000
_cell.length_c   1.000
_cell.angle_alpha   90.00
_cell.angle_beta   90.00
_cell.angle_gamma   90.00
#
_symmetry.space_group_name_H-M   'P 1'
#
loop_
_entity.id
_entity.type
_entity.pdbx_description
1 polymer ?
#
loop_
_entity_poly.entity_id
_entity_poly.type
_entity_poly.pdbx_seq_one_letter_code
_entity_poly.pdbx_strand_id
1 'polypeptide(L)'
;MSRMCHDLVEHGLRRMVEMGVSLRANQPVFRDHIPVYVNYIKPLDVRGNSFDRRAVVRFLRLYMSFIPQMREQFIHSRDMLRKALAMGLMPVGYFMGSYYELDIVPPLINYCYIPLNMPRLLSNGSAVYGTVDAMNPNRSLCALPNVDVELGNVTLTIEDRLIMLENYLDLLFNAPERFEHPRHRSVFMMVTGTIASGVLLLAYWARKHKW
;
A
#
# COMPACT_ATOMS: atom_id res chain seq x y z
N MET A 1 3.13 17.17 2.32
CA MET A 1 4.13 16.51 3.18
C MET A 1 3.41 15.62 4.17
N SER A 2 3.83 14.37 4.29
CA SER A 2 3.41 13.48 5.37
C SER A 2 3.88 14.03 6.73
N ARG A 3 3.25 13.57 7.81
CA ARG A 3 3.69 13.81 9.20
C ARG A 3 3.77 12.48 9.92
N MET A 4 4.64 11.61 9.44
CA MET A 4 4.87 10.27 9.96
C MET A 4 6.19 10.21 10.74
N CYS A 5 6.41 9.14 11.50
CA CYS A 5 7.62 8.95 12.29
C CYS A 5 8.90 9.03 11.44
N HIS A 6 8.85 8.55 10.20
CA HIS A 6 10.00 8.63 9.30
C HIS A 6 10.36 10.08 8.92
N ASP A 7 9.38 11.01 8.81
CA ASP A 7 9.66 12.42 8.54
C ASP A 7 10.48 13.06 9.68
N LEU A 8 10.19 12.66 10.93
CA LEU A 8 10.97 13.09 12.11
C LEU A 8 12.39 12.53 12.07
N VAL A 9 12.54 11.24 11.77
CA VAL A 9 13.86 10.59 11.66
C VAL A 9 14.69 11.23 10.55
N GLU A 10 14.10 11.43 9.37
CA GLU A 10 14.78 12.07 8.23
C GLU A 10 15.22 13.49 8.56
N HIS A 11 14.35 14.27 9.22
CA HIS A 11 14.70 15.61 9.65
C HIS A 11 15.82 15.59 10.71
N GLY A 12 15.79 14.66 11.66
CA GLY A 12 16.81 14.49 12.68
C GLY A 12 18.18 14.11 12.10
N LEU A 13 18.22 13.11 11.21
CA LEU A 13 19.43 12.68 10.51
C LEU A 13 20.04 13.82 9.68
N ARG A 14 19.19 14.59 8.97
CA ARG A 14 19.62 15.79 8.24
C ARG A 14 20.29 16.78 9.17
N ARG A 15 19.64 17.08 10.31
CA ARG A 15 20.15 18.06 11.26
C ARG A 15 21.48 17.63 11.88
N MET A 16 21.66 16.34 12.16
CA MET A 16 22.93 15.81 12.66
C MET A 16 24.08 16.04 11.68
N VAL A 17 23.86 15.79 10.38
CA VAL A 17 24.88 16.05 9.34
C VAL A 17 25.21 17.54 9.23
N GLU A 18 24.21 18.42 9.29
CA GLU A 18 24.43 19.88 9.33
C GLU A 18 25.25 20.34 10.55
N MET A 19 25.20 19.59 11.64
CA MET A 19 26.02 19.82 12.84
C MET A 19 27.42 19.19 12.77
N GLY A 20 27.80 18.61 11.62
CA GLY A 20 29.12 18.00 11.40
C GLY A 20 29.21 16.52 11.77
N VAL A 21 28.11 15.87 12.12
CA VAL A 21 28.11 14.43 12.40
C VAL A 21 28.16 13.64 11.10
N SER A 22 29.20 12.81 10.93
CA SER A 22 29.30 11.90 9.79
C SER A 22 28.42 10.67 10.00
N LEU A 23 27.37 10.53 9.19
CA LEU A 23 26.49 9.36 9.21
C LEU A 23 26.92 8.33 8.14
N ARG A 24 26.99 7.06 8.53
CA ARG A 24 27.15 5.91 7.63
C ARG A 24 26.18 4.82 8.02
N ALA A 25 25.56 4.20 7.02
CA ALA A 25 24.73 3.03 7.21
C ALA A 25 25.56 1.78 6.96
N ASN A 26 25.59 0.84 7.91
CA ASN A 26 26.26 -0.45 7.72
C ASN A 26 25.43 -1.41 6.84
N GLN A 27 24.13 -1.13 6.69
CA GLN A 27 23.17 -1.88 5.89
C GLN A 27 22.22 -0.89 5.20
N PRO A 28 21.56 -1.26 4.09
CA PRO A 28 20.54 -0.43 3.47
C PRO A 28 19.43 -0.09 4.47
N VAL A 29 19.13 1.19 4.61
CA VAL A 29 18.00 1.67 5.41
C VAL A 29 16.82 1.87 4.47
N PHE A 30 15.65 1.42 4.89
CA PHE A 30 14.42 1.58 4.14
C PHE A 30 13.41 2.36 4.97
N ARG A 31 12.49 3.03 4.26
CA ARG A 31 11.34 3.68 4.84
C ARG A 31 10.07 3.10 4.25
N ASP A 32 9.09 2.94 5.11
CA ASP A 32 7.73 2.62 4.71
C ASP A 32 7.12 3.86 4.06
N HIS A 33 6.55 3.66 2.88
CA HIS A 33 5.83 4.68 2.14
C HIS A 33 4.50 4.13 1.65
N ILE A 34 3.44 4.85 1.96
CA ILE A 34 2.07 4.42 1.68
C ILE A 34 1.44 5.43 0.73
N PRO A 35 1.63 5.27 -0.59
CA PRO A 35 0.95 6.11 -1.56
C PRO A 35 -0.55 5.81 -1.60
N VAL A 36 -1.35 6.87 -1.55
CA VAL A 36 -2.77 6.86 -1.94
C VAL A 36 -2.84 7.44 -3.36
N TYR A 37 -3.46 6.72 -4.28
CA TYR A 37 -3.55 7.12 -5.69
C TYR A 37 -4.80 7.94 -5.92
N VAL A 38 -4.62 9.16 -6.41
CA VAL A 38 -5.69 10.12 -6.64
C VAL A 38 -5.53 10.82 -7.98
N ASN A 39 -6.63 11.08 -8.70
CA ASN A 39 -6.62 11.95 -9.88
C ASN A 39 -6.58 13.42 -9.49
N TYR A 40 -7.41 13.80 -8.52
CA TYR A 40 -7.49 15.16 -8.03
C TYR A 40 -7.72 15.20 -6.52
N ILE A 41 -7.38 16.36 -5.95
CA ILE A 41 -7.61 16.72 -4.55
C ILE A 41 -8.35 18.05 -4.56
N LYS A 42 -9.52 18.10 -3.92
CA LYS A 42 -10.36 19.30 -3.88
C LYS A 42 -10.66 19.69 -2.43
N PRO A 43 -10.45 20.96 -2.03
CA PRO A 43 -10.76 21.39 -0.66
C PRO A 43 -12.26 21.35 -0.39
N LEU A 44 -12.63 20.98 0.84
CA LEU A 44 -14.01 20.95 1.33
C LEU A 44 -14.25 22.04 2.36
N ASP A 45 -15.34 22.79 2.21
CA ASP A 45 -15.72 23.83 3.17
C ASP A 45 -16.66 23.27 4.24
N VAL A 46 -16.08 22.58 5.23
CA VAL A 46 -16.87 21.94 6.30
C VAL A 46 -17.55 22.98 7.23
N ARG A 47 -17.09 24.23 7.25
CA ARG A 47 -17.62 25.27 8.13
C ARG A 47 -18.78 26.04 7.49
N GLY A 48 -18.66 26.39 6.22
CA GLY A 48 -19.68 27.13 5.47
C GLY A 48 -20.64 26.25 4.66
N ASN A 49 -20.25 25.03 4.29
CA ASN A 49 -21.05 24.16 3.42
C ASN A 49 -21.59 22.91 4.15
N SER A 50 -22.92 22.85 4.30
CA SER A 50 -23.58 21.72 4.95
C SER A 50 -23.49 20.40 4.17
N PHE A 51 -23.36 20.45 2.84
CA PHE A 51 -23.18 19.26 2.00
C PHE A 51 -21.80 18.64 2.23
N ASP A 52 -20.75 19.47 2.19
CA ASP A 52 -19.38 19.03 2.44
C ASP A 52 -19.25 18.44 3.85
N ARG A 53 -19.83 19.12 4.85
CA ARG A 53 -19.88 18.59 6.22
C ARG A 53 -20.56 17.23 6.31
N ARG A 54 -21.68 17.03 5.62
CA ARG A 54 -22.37 15.72 5.58
C ARG A 54 -21.52 14.66 4.89
N ALA A 55 -20.84 15.00 3.79
CA ALA A 55 -19.96 14.07 3.08
C ALA A 55 -18.81 13.60 3.98
N VAL A 56 -18.15 14.53 4.68
CA VAL A 56 -17.10 14.22 5.66
C VAL A 56 -17.62 13.31 6.77
N VAL A 57 -18.77 13.62 7.37
CA VAL A 57 -19.34 12.79 8.45
C VAL A 57 -19.69 11.38 7.96
N ARG A 58 -20.24 11.23 6.73
CA ARG A 58 -20.56 9.92 6.17
C ARG A 58 -19.30 9.08 5.94
N PHE A 59 -18.26 9.68 5.38
CA PHE A 59 -16.98 9.00 5.19
C PHE A 59 -16.35 8.61 6.54
N LEU A 60 -16.31 9.54 7.50
CA LEU A 60 -15.75 9.25 8.84
C LEU A 60 -16.50 8.14 9.56
N ARG A 61 -17.83 8.04 9.42
CA ARG A 61 -18.60 6.92 9.99
C ARG A 61 -18.15 5.57 9.44
N LEU A 62 -17.93 5.47 8.12
CA LEU A 62 -17.39 4.26 7.52
C LEU A 62 -15.96 4.01 8.02
N TYR A 63 -15.09 5.02 7.98
CA TYR A 63 -13.71 4.94 8.45
C TYR A 63 -13.62 4.40 9.88
N MET A 64 -14.44 4.93 10.80
CA MET A 64 -14.49 4.51 12.20
C MET A 64 -14.82 3.01 12.36
N SER A 65 -15.65 2.44 11.47
CA SER A 65 -15.97 1.00 11.51
C SER A 65 -14.79 0.11 11.12
N PHE A 66 -13.81 0.63 10.38
CA PHE A 66 -12.62 -0.10 9.96
C PHE A 66 -11.42 0.15 10.88
N ILE A 67 -11.48 1.12 11.80
CA ILE A 67 -10.35 1.44 12.70
C ILE A 67 -9.81 0.21 13.46
N PRO A 68 -10.65 -0.67 14.04
CA PRO A 68 -10.13 -1.85 14.74
C PRO A 68 -9.26 -2.73 13.85
N GLN A 69 -9.75 -3.02 12.64
CA GLN A 69 -9.05 -3.84 11.65
C GLN A 69 -7.77 -3.13 11.14
N MET A 70 -7.86 -1.84 10.82
CA MET A 70 -6.72 -1.06 10.35
C MET A 70 -5.60 -0.92 11.40
N ARG A 71 -5.93 -1.00 12.70
CA ARG A 71 -4.93 -1.01 13.79
C ARG A 71 -4.16 -2.32 13.83
N GLU A 72 -4.81 -3.42 13.50
CA GLU A 72 -4.16 -4.73 13.42
C GLU A 72 -3.34 -4.85 12.15
N GLN A 73 -3.94 -4.48 11.01
CA GLN A 73 -3.31 -4.59 9.70
C GLN A 73 -3.73 -3.42 8.79
N PHE A 74 -2.73 -2.67 8.33
CA PHE A 74 -2.92 -1.53 7.44
C PHE A 74 -3.60 -1.91 6.11
N ILE A 75 -3.53 -3.19 5.69
CA ILE A 75 -4.14 -3.67 4.45
C ILE A 75 -5.65 -3.40 4.38
N HIS A 76 -6.34 -3.38 5.53
CA HIS A 76 -7.76 -3.06 5.62
C HIS A 76 -8.12 -1.61 5.27
N SER A 77 -7.12 -0.72 5.16
CA SER A 77 -7.34 0.62 4.59
C SER A 77 -7.79 0.53 3.14
N ARG A 78 -7.30 -0.46 2.37
CA ARG A 78 -7.73 -0.67 0.99
C ARG A 78 -9.17 -1.19 0.93
N ASP A 79 -9.53 -2.15 1.78
CA ASP A 79 -10.92 -2.64 1.91
C ASP A 79 -11.91 -1.53 2.26
N MET A 80 -11.53 -0.66 3.20
CA MET A 80 -12.31 0.50 3.60
C MET A 80 -12.58 1.43 2.40
N LEU A 81 -11.55 1.72 1.60
CA LEU A 81 -11.70 2.55 0.41
C LEU A 81 -12.56 1.88 -0.67
N ARG A 82 -12.38 0.58 -0.91
CA ARG A 82 -13.24 -0.18 -1.84
C ARG A 82 -14.70 -0.12 -1.42
N LYS A 83 -14.96 -0.27 -0.12
CA LYS A 83 -16.32 -0.16 0.42
C LYS A 83 -16.86 1.26 0.34
N ALA A 84 -16.03 2.28 0.55
CA ALA A 84 -16.43 3.67 0.37
C ALA A 84 -16.90 3.92 -1.07
N LEU A 85 -16.09 3.52 -2.05
CA LEU A 85 -16.39 3.66 -3.48
C LEU A 85 -17.66 2.87 -3.87
N ALA A 86 -17.80 1.63 -3.40
CA ALA A 86 -18.98 0.80 -3.65
C ALA A 86 -20.27 1.39 -3.06
N MET A 87 -20.17 2.15 -1.95
CA MET A 87 -21.29 2.84 -1.32
C MET A 87 -21.58 4.23 -1.93
N GLY A 88 -20.84 4.64 -2.97
CA GLY A 88 -20.91 5.99 -3.54
C GLY A 88 -20.51 7.06 -2.53
N LEU A 89 -19.66 6.71 -1.54
CA LEU A 89 -19.10 7.65 -0.60
C LEU A 89 -17.84 8.25 -1.18
N MET A 90 -17.77 9.57 -1.14
CA MET A 90 -16.59 10.34 -1.51
C MET A 90 -15.50 10.16 -0.44
N PRO A 91 -14.32 9.60 -0.79
CA PRO A 91 -13.21 9.52 0.15
C PRO A 91 -12.73 10.91 0.58
N VAL A 92 -12.37 11.03 1.86
CA VAL A 92 -11.93 12.31 2.44
C VAL A 92 -10.56 12.17 3.09
N GLY A 93 -9.65 13.08 2.74
CA GLY A 93 -8.36 13.25 3.41
C GLY A 93 -8.37 14.47 4.32
N TYR A 94 -7.62 14.40 5.42
CA TYR A 94 -7.38 15.55 6.30
C TYR A 94 -5.91 15.94 6.26
N PHE A 95 -5.62 17.11 5.70
CA PHE A 95 -4.25 17.60 5.52
C PHE A 95 -4.18 19.08 5.90
N MET A 96 -3.09 19.51 6.54
CA MET A 96 -2.84 20.92 6.84
C MET A 96 -4.01 21.66 7.52
N GLY A 97 -4.76 20.97 8.39
CA GLY A 97 -5.86 21.58 9.14
C GLY A 97 -7.20 21.65 8.39
N SER A 98 -7.29 21.09 7.18
CA SER A 98 -8.49 21.14 6.33
C SER A 98 -8.85 19.77 5.77
N TYR A 99 -10.13 19.61 5.43
CA TYR A 99 -10.64 18.41 4.76
C TYR A 99 -10.59 18.58 3.24
N TYR A 100 -10.30 17.49 2.55
CA TYR A 100 -10.23 17.42 1.11
C TYR A 100 -10.99 16.20 0.60
N GLU A 101 -11.72 16.40 -0.47
CA GLU A 101 -12.24 15.35 -1.34
C GLU A 101 -11.07 14.75 -2.12
N LEU A 102 -11.03 13.42 -2.17
CA LEU A 102 -10.04 12.64 -2.89
C LEU A 102 -10.74 11.80 -3.95
N ASP A 103 -10.44 12.06 -5.23
CA ASP A 103 -10.84 11.16 -6.32
C ASP A 103 -9.85 10.00 -6.38
N ILE A 104 -10.12 8.98 -5.57
CA ILE A 104 -9.25 7.83 -5.42
C ILE A 104 -9.42 6.90 -6.62
N VAL A 105 -8.30 6.54 -7.22
CA VAL A 105 -8.23 5.64 -8.38
C VAL A 105 -7.42 4.39 -8.09
N PRO A 106 -7.65 3.27 -8.80
CA PRO A 106 -6.82 2.09 -8.70
C PRO A 106 -5.31 2.41 -8.81
N PRO A 107 -4.44 1.80 -8.00
CA PRO A 107 -4.70 0.69 -7.06
C PRO A 107 -5.26 1.09 -5.67
N LEU A 108 -5.76 2.32 -5.52
CA LEU A 108 -6.25 2.95 -4.29
C LEU A 108 -5.13 3.28 -3.31
N ILE A 109 -4.52 2.25 -2.73
CA ILE A 109 -3.41 2.33 -1.79
C ILE A 109 -2.40 1.26 -2.19
N ASN A 110 -1.12 1.59 -2.09
CA ASN A 110 -0.04 0.60 -2.17
C ASN A 110 0.89 0.78 -0.98
N TYR A 111 1.68 -0.24 -0.68
CA TYR A 111 2.68 -0.20 0.38
C TYR A 111 4.05 -0.36 -0.25
N CYS A 112 4.97 0.55 0.02
CA CYS A 112 6.27 0.62 -0.62
C CYS A 112 7.40 0.72 0.40
N TYR A 113 8.46 -0.05 0.16
CA TYR A 113 9.70 -0.05 0.91
C TYR A 113 10.75 0.78 0.16
N ILE A 114 10.82 2.08 0.44
CA ILE A 114 11.70 2.99 -0.32
C ILE A 114 13.07 3.04 0.36
N PRO A 115 14.19 2.88 -0.37
CA PRO A 115 15.51 2.98 0.20
C PRO A 115 15.78 4.42 0.62
N LEU A 116 16.23 4.62 1.85
CA LEU A 116 16.62 5.91 2.38
C LEU A 116 18.14 6.04 2.32
N ASN A 117 18.61 6.95 1.47
CA ASN A 117 20.03 7.30 1.43
C ASN A 117 20.42 8.08 2.69
N MET A 118 21.62 7.90 3.22
CA MET A 118 22.10 8.77 4.31
C MET A 118 22.32 10.20 3.78
N PRO A 119 21.94 11.24 4.54
CA PRO A 119 22.10 12.61 4.08
C PRO A 119 23.59 12.98 3.97
N ARG A 120 23.94 13.76 2.94
CA ARG A 120 25.29 14.27 2.73
C ARG A 120 25.30 15.79 2.80
N LEU A 121 26.40 16.35 3.32
CA LEU A 121 26.60 17.79 3.37
C LEU A 121 26.99 18.31 1.98
N LEU A 122 26.37 19.40 1.55
CA LEU A 122 26.77 20.17 0.37
C LEU A 122 27.81 21.24 0.77
N SER A 123 28.49 21.80 -0.23
CA SER A 123 29.48 22.87 -0.04
C SER A 123 28.89 24.13 0.61
N ASN A 124 27.58 24.36 0.50
CA ASN A 124 26.86 25.46 1.12
C ASN A 124 26.42 25.16 2.58
N GLY A 125 26.84 24.03 3.16
CA GLY A 125 26.49 23.63 4.52
C GLY A 125 25.09 23.01 4.70
N SER A 126 24.29 22.91 3.63
CA SER A 126 22.99 22.24 3.70
C SER A 126 23.13 20.73 3.51
N ALA A 127 22.32 19.95 4.23
CA ALA A 127 22.31 18.50 4.07
C ALA A 127 21.21 18.06 3.09
N VAL A 128 21.57 17.21 2.13
CA VAL A 128 20.62 16.65 1.15
C VAL A 128 20.63 15.13 1.21
N TYR A 129 19.44 14.58 1.17
CA TYR A 129 19.26 13.20 0.74
C TYR A 129 19.60 13.14 -0.75
N GLY A 130 20.41 12.17 -1.18
CA GLY A 130 20.57 11.91 -2.62
C GLY A 130 19.21 11.69 -3.27
N THR A 131 19.11 11.78 -4.59
CA THR A 131 17.85 11.50 -5.31
C THR A 131 17.40 10.08 -4.99
N VAL A 132 16.44 9.98 -4.08
CA VAL A 132 15.65 8.78 -3.86
C VAL A 132 14.41 9.02 -4.68
N ASP A 133 14.30 8.29 -5.78
CA ASP A 133 13.22 8.48 -6.73
C ASP A 133 11.95 7.83 -6.15
N ALA A 134 11.37 8.51 -5.15
CA ALA A 134 10.17 8.09 -4.44
C ALA A 134 8.93 8.06 -5.35
N MET A 135 9.05 8.66 -6.53
CA MET A 135 8.07 8.63 -7.61
C MET A 135 8.58 7.87 -8.85
N ASN A 136 9.67 7.08 -8.75
CA ASN A 136 10.13 6.29 -9.89
C ASN A 136 9.02 5.31 -10.31
N PRO A 137 8.53 5.38 -11.55
CA PRO A 137 7.53 4.44 -12.06
C PRO A 137 8.04 2.99 -12.14
N ASN A 138 9.35 2.73 -12.08
CA ASN A 138 9.96 1.39 -11.96
C ASN A 138 9.82 0.84 -10.52
N ARG A 139 8.57 0.68 -10.06
CA ARG A 139 8.11 0.32 -8.70
C ARG A 139 8.54 -1.08 -8.21
N SER A 140 9.80 -1.47 -8.34
CA SER A 140 10.33 -2.77 -7.89
C SER A 140 10.32 -2.96 -6.36
N LEU A 141 10.03 -1.91 -5.59
CA LEU A 141 10.06 -1.93 -4.13
C LEU A 141 8.69 -1.64 -3.48
N CYS A 142 7.63 -1.57 -4.28
CA CYS A 142 6.26 -1.62 -3.77
C CYS A 142 5.79 -3.07 -3.69
N ALA A 143 4.85 -3.36 -2.77
CA ALA A 143 4.26 -4.68 -2.58
C ALA A 143 3.80 -5.29 -3.91
N LEU A 144 3.37 -4.46 -4.86
CA LEU A 144 3.30 -4.81 -6.27
C LEU A 144 3.89 -3.73 -7.20
N PRO A 145 4.71 -4.12 -8.21
CA PRO A 145 5.21 -3.22 -9.21
C PRO A 145 4.08 -2.72 -10.13
N ASN A 146 4.17 -1.45 -10.55
CA ASN A 146 3.15 -0.74 -11.33
C ASN A 146 3.17 -1.07 -12.82
N VAL A 147 3.31 -2.34 -13.12
CA VAL A 147 3.34 -2.87 -14.47
C VAL A 147 2.33 -3.98 -14.52
N ASP A 148 1.44 -3.95 -15.50
CA ASP A 148 0.56 -5.09 -15.73
C ASP A 148 1.40 -6.32 -16.06
N VAL A 149 0.97 -7.47 -15.58
CA VAL A 149 1.70 -8.73 -15.78
C VAL A 149 0.92 -9.58 -16.76
N GLU A 150 1.54 -9.90 -17.89
CA GLU A 150 0.96 -10.84 -18.85
C GLU A 150 1.26 -12.27 -18.42
N LEU A 151 0.20 -13.04 -18.17
CA LEU A 151 0.23 -14.48 -17.94
C LEU A 151 -0.44 -15.18 -19.12
N GLY A 152 0.35 -15.46 -20.16
CA GLY A 152 -0.18 -15.98 -21.42
C GLY A 152 -1.07 -14.95 -22.10
N ASN A 153 -2.37 -15.23 -22.24
CA ASN A 153 -3.36 -14.33 -22.85
C ASN A 153 -4.10 -13.44 -21.84
N VAL A 154 -3.74 -13.50 -20.56
CA VAL A 154 -4.41 -12.73 -19.49
C VAL A 154 -3.47 -11.63 -19.00
N THR A 155 -3.91 -10.39 -19.12
CA THR A 155 -3.23 -9.23 -18.53
C THR A 155 -3.77 -9.05 -17.11
N LEU A 156 -2.94 -9.32 -16.10
CA LEU A 156 -3.28 -9.03 -14.71
C LEU A 156 -2.94 -7.60 -14.36
N THR A 157 -3.97 -6.83 -14.00
CA THR A 157 -3.77 -5.46 -13.52
C THR A 157 -3.11 -5.47 -12.13
N ILE A 158 -2.67 -4.30 -11.67
CA ILE A 158 -2.21 -4.13 -10.27
C ILE A 158 -3.34 -4.42 -9.29
N GLU A 159 -4.58 -4.03 -9.62
CA GLU A 159 -5.73 -4.26 -8.76
C GLU A 159 -5.99 -5.75 -8.57
N ASP A 160 -5.97 -6.53 -9.66
CA ASP A 160 -6.14 -7.98 -9.63
C ASP A 160 -5.09 -8.67 -8.77
N ARG A 161 -3.83 -8.27 -8.94
CA ARG A 161 -2.72 -8.86 -8.18
C ARG A 161 -2.79 -8.49 -6.71
N LEU A 162 -3.19 -7.26 -6.36
CA LEU A 162 -3.35 -6.88 -4.95
C LEU A 162 -4.51 -7.65 -4.31
N ILE A 163 -5.61 -7.88 -5.04
CA ILE A 163 -6.71 -8.74 -4.57
C ILE A 163 -6.24 -10.17 -4.32
N MET A 164 -5.44 -10.72 -5.24
CA MET A 164 -4.87 -12.06 -5.07
C MET A 164 -3.95 -12.13 -3.84
N LEU A 165 -3.11 -11.12 -3.63
CA LEU A 165 -2.22 -11.03 -2.47
C LEU A 165 -3.01 -10.91 -1.16
N GLU A 166 -4.03 -10.06 -1.12
CA GLU A 166 -4.92 -9.89 0.03
C GLU A 166 -5.62 -11.20 0.39
N ASN A 167 -6.21 -11.88 -0.59
CA ASN A 167 -6.85 -13.17 -0.38
C ASN A 167 -5.86 -14.22 0.11
N TYR A 168 -4.63 -14.21 -0.41
CA TYR A 168 -3.58 -15.13 0.03
C TYR A 168 -3.16 -14.86 1.48
N LEU A 169 -2.98 -13.60 1.86
CA LEU A 169 -2.65 -13.21 3.24
C LEU A 169 -3.81 -13.53 4.20
N ASP A 170 -5.06 -13.24 3.83
CA ASP A 170 -6.25 -13.61 4.61
C ASP A 170 -6.32 -15.14 4.80
N LEU A 171 -6.02 -15.92 3.75
CA LEU A 171 -5.94 -17.38 3.84
C LEU A 171 -4.77 -17.88 4.69
N LEU A 172 -3.64 -17.19 4.76
CA LEU A 172 -2.51 -17.62 5.59
C LEU A 172 -2.71 -17.29 7.06
N PHE A 173 -3.23 -16.09 7.36
CA PHE A 173 -3.29 -15.58 8.73
C PHE A 173 -4.62 -15.88 9.42
N ASN A 174 -5.73 -15.98 8.68
CA ASN A 174 -7.08 -16.24 9.23
C ASN A 174 -7.58 -17.67 8.94
N ALA A 175 -6.75 -18.52 8.33
CA ALA A 175 -7.02 -19.95 8.10
C ALA A 175 -7.38 -20.74 9.36
N PRO A 176 -6.65 -20.65 10.49
CA PRO A 176 -6.85 -21.59 11.59
C PRO A 176 -8.28 -21.60 12.14
N GLU A 177 -8.96 -20.44 12.12
CA GLU A 177 -10.32 -20.29 12.65
C GLU A 177 -11.44 -20.57 11.63
N ARG A 178 -11.19 -20.42 10.31
CA ARG A 178 -12.23 -20.62 9.27
C ARG A 178 -12.38 -22.06 8.80
N PHE A 179 -11.47 -22.98 9.17
CA PHE A 179 -11.53 -24.39 8.76
C PHE A 179 -12.58 -25.24 9.47
N GLU A 180 -13.30 -24.70 10.46
CA GLU A 180 -14.37 -25.43 11.15
C GLU A 180 -15.68 -25.48 10.34
N HIS A 181 -15.87 -24.62 9.32
CA HIS A 181 -17.14 -24.52 8.63
C HIS A 181 -17.17 -25.36 7.32
N PRO A 182 -18.11 -26.32 7.17
CA PRO A 182 -18.05 -27.36 6.12
C PRO A 182 -18.17 -26.86 4.67
N ARG A 183 -18.69 -25.65 4.42
CA ARG A 183 -18.77 -25.07 3.06
C ARG A 183 -17.43 -24.54 2.53
N HIS A 184 -16.48 -24.20 3.41
CA HIS A 184 -15.18 -23.64 3.03
C HIS A 184 -14.11 -24.70 2.73
N ARG A 185 -14.35 -25.96 3.14
CA ARG A 185 -13.51 -27.12 2.75
C ARG A 185 -13.46 -27.32 1.23
N SER A 186 -14.56 -27.07 0.53
CA SER A 186 -14.65 -27.27 -0.92
C SER A 186 -13.77 -26.28 -1.71
N VAL A 187 -13.73 -25.01 -1.26
CA VAL A 187 -12.91 -23.97 -1.89
C VAL A 187 -11.42 -24.20 -1.59
N PHE A 188 -11.10 -24.63 -0.36
CA PHE A 188 -9.73 -24.98 -0.01
C PHE A 188 -9.23 -26.22 -0.76
N MET A 189 -10.06 -27.26 -0.94
CA MET A 189 -9.72 -28.40 -1.80
C MET A 189 -9.54 -27.99 -3.27
N MET A 190 -10.32 -27.01 -3.74
CA MET A 190 -10.17 -26.49 -5.10
C MET A 190 -8.84 -25.73 -5.26
N VAL A 191 -8.50 -24.82 -4.35
CA VAL A 191 -7.26 -24.02 -4.41
C VAL A 191 -6.02 -24.88 -4.19
N THR A 192 -6.02 -25.78 -3.19
CA THR A 192 -4.94 -26.75 -2.99
C THR A 192 -4.82 -27.73 -4.15
N GLY A 193 -5.95 -28.12 -4.75
CA GLY A 193 -6.01 -28.92 -5.98
C GLY A 193 -5.38 -28.19 -7.17
N THR A 194 -5.66 -26.90 -7.37
CA THR A 194 -5.06 -26.11 -8.46
C THR A 194 -3.56 -25.90 -8.26
N ILE A 195 -3.11 -25.67 -7.01
CA ILE A 195 -1.68 -25.52 -6.68
C ILE A 195 -0.95 -26.86 -6.87
N ALA A 196 -1.50 -27.96 -6.36
CA ALA A 196 -0.93 -29.30 -6.54
C ALA A 196 -0.87 -29.68 -8.03
N SER A 197 -1.92 -29.35 -8.80
CA SER A 197 -1.97 -29.57 -10.25
C SER A 197 -0.94 -28.69 -10.99
N GLY A 198 -0.77 -27.43 -10.59
CA GLY A 198 0.22 -26.52 -11.15
C GLY A 198 1.66 -26.97 -10.87
N VAL A 199 1.94 -27.43 -9.64
CA VAL A 199 3.24 -27.99 -9.25
C VAL A 199 3.51 -29.31 -9.97
N LEU A 200 2.50 -30.17 -10.14
CA LEU A 200 2.62 -31.42 -10.91
C LEU A 200 2.83 -31.18 -12.40
N LEU A 201 2.18 -30.16 -12.98
CA LEU A 201 2.39 -29.73 -14.37
C LEU A 201 3.79 -29.15 -14.57
N LEU A 202 4.28 -28.32 -13.65
CA LEU A 202 5.66 -27.82 -13.66
C LEU A 202 6.68 -28.94 -13.48
N ALA A 203 6.42 -29.89 -12.59
CA ALA A 203 7.27 -31.07 -12.40
C ALA A 203 7.27 -31.98 -13.64
N TYR A 204 6.12 -32.21 -14.28
CA TYR A 204 6.00 -32.97 -15.52
C TYR A 204 6.71 -32.27 -16.68
N TRP A 205 6.55 -30.95 -16.81
CA TRP A 205 7.22 -30.13 -17.81
C TRP A 205 8.75 -30.16 -17.62
N ALA A 206 9.24 -29.96 -16.40
CA ALA A 206 10.67 -30.06 -16.07
C ALA A 206 11.25 -31.46 -16.31
N ARG A 207 10.44 -32.52 -16.13
CA ARG A 207 10.86 -33.90 -16.38
C ARG A 207 10.92 -34.24 -17.87
N LYS A 208 10.03 -33.65 -18.67
CA LYS A 208 9.96 -33.83 -20.13
C LYS A 208 10.99 -32.98 -20.88
N HIS A 209 11.40 -31.84 -20.32
CA HIS A 209 12.39 -30.92 -20.89
C HIS A 209 13.75 -30.95 -20.18
N LYS A 210 14.13 -32.09 -19.59
CA LYS A 210 15.53 -32.35 -19.21
C LYS A 210 16.44 -32.28 -20.45
N TRP A 211 17.11 -31.14 -20.61
CA TRP A 211 18.44 -30.97 -21.19
C TRP A 211 19.25 -30.17 -20.18
#